data_AF-A0A960MCL8-F1
#
_entry.id   AF-A0A960MCL8-F1
#
_cell.length_a   1.000
_cell.length_b   1.000
_cell.length_c   1.000
_cell.angle_alpha   90.00
_cell.angle_beta   90.00
_cell.angle_gamma   90.00
#
_symmetry.space_group_name_H-M   'P 1'
#
loop_
_entity.id
_entity.type
_entity.pdbx_description
1 polymer ?
#
loop_
_entity_poly.entity_id
_entity_poly.type
_entity_poly.pdbx_seq_one_letter_code
_entity_poly.pdbx_strand_id
1 'polypeptide(L)'
;MRALHRYFTNPFDARGISLSELIAFATDHFERMRAGNADGKLDDRLAATEAALAEFEGTRAGDEIELGLRKGSKLSKRRFRRALPGEVGRIYAFMIAHFGHRSPQVRELG
;
A
#
# COMPACT_ATOMS: atom_id res chain seq x y z
N MET A 1 -6.68 32.27 18.94
CA MET A 1 -7.76 31.39 19.43
C MET A 1 -7.80 30.14 18.58
N ARG A 2 -7.62 28.95 19.16
CA ARG A 2 -7.87 27.68 18.45
C ARG A 2 -9.37 27.61 18.14
N ALA A 3 -9.72 27.42 16.87
CA ALA A 3 -11.13 27.39 16.45
C ALA A 3 -11.84 26.19 17.07
N LEU A 4 -12.83 26.43 17.94
CA LEU A 4 -13.52 25.37 18.69
C LEU A 4 -14.23 24.36 17.79
N HIS A 5 -14.61 24.75 16.55
CA HIS A 5 -15.28 23.85 15.60
C HIS A 5 -14.46 22.58 15.32
N ARG A 6 -13.12 22.66 15.37
CA ARG A 6 -12.23 21.51 15.14
C ARG A 6 -12.37 20.40 16.19
N TYR A 7 -12.94 20.69 17.37
CA TYR A 7 -13.20 19.67 18.39
C TYR A 7 -14.51 18.91 18.14
N PHE A 8 -15.39 19.42 17.28
CA PHE A 8 -16.68 18.80 16.95
C PHE A 8 -16.68 18.12 15.59
N THR A 9 -15.69 18.40 14.74
CA THR A 9 -15.50 17.69 13.48
C THR A 9 -14.61 16.48 13.73
N ASN A 10 -15.18 15.28 13.64
CA ASN A 10 -14.40 14.05 13.68
C ASN A 10 -13.53 13.96 12.41
N PRO A 11 -12.19 14.05 12.51
CA PRO A 11 -11.33 13.98 11.34
C PRO A 11 -11.28 12.58 10.71
N PHE A 12 -11.68 11.53 11.43
CA PHE A 12 -11.86 10.18 10.86
C PHE A 12 -13.00 10.13 9.82
N ASP A 13 -13.96 11.06 9.89
CA ASP A 13 -15.13 11.10 8.98
C ASP A 13 -14.89 12.00 7.76
N ALA A 14 -13.71 12.61 7.64
CA ALA A 14 -13.38 13.49 6.53
C ALA A 14 -13.19 12.67 5.24
N ARG A 15 -14.08 12.87 4.26
CA ARG A 15 -14.18 12.12 2.99
C ARG A 15 -12.91 12.14 2.11
N GLY A 16 -11.96 13.03 2.40
CA GLY A 16 -10.72 13.21 1.64
C GLY A 16 -9.46 13.15 2.50
N ILE A 17 -9.54 12.66 3.75
CA ILE A 17 -8.35 12.55 4.60
C ILE A 17 -7.36 11.58 3.96
N SER A 18 -6.11 12.03 3.84
CA SER A 18 -5.04 11.16 3.37
C SER A 18 -4.70 10.13 4.45
N LEU A 19 -4.19 8.97 4.05
CA LEU A 19 -3.74 7.94 4.99
C LEU A 19 -2.65 8.46 5.94
N SER A 20 -1.77 9.34 5.44
CA SER A 20 -0.75 10.02 6.24
C SER A 20 -1.34 10.93 7.33
N GLU A 21 -2.38 11.69 6.99
CA GLU A 21 -3.06 12.55 7.97
C GLU A 21 -3.82 11.72 9.00
N LEU A 22 -4.41 10.60 8.57
CA LEU A 22 -5.09 9.66 9.47
C LEU A 22 -4.13 9.07 10.51
N ILE A 23 -2.94 8.63 10.08
CA ILE A 23 -1.90 8.10 10.97
C ILE A 23 -1.38 9.19 11.91
N ALA A 24 -1.10 10.38 11.39
CA ALA A 24 -0.66 11.51 12.21
C ALA A 24 -1.69 11.88 13.28
N PHE A 25 -2.99 11.80 12.95
CA PHE A 25 -4.05 12.04 13.91
C PHE A 25 -4.18 10.91 14.95
N ALA A 26 -4.12 9.65 14.51
CA ALA A 26 -4.20 8.50 15.41
C ALA A 26 -3.05 8.49 16.43
N THR A 27 -1.83 8.79 15.98
CA THR A 27 -0.65 8.90 16.84
C THR A 27 -0.72 10.09 17.81
N ASP A 28 -1.12 11.29 17.35
CA ASP A 28 -1.34 12.45 18.23
C ASP A 28 -2.47 12.17 19.26
N HIS A 29 -3.53 11.46 18.87
CA HIS A 29 -4.58 11.05 19.79
C HIS A 29 -4.09 10.06 20.85
N PHE A 30 -3.32 9.05 20.43
CA PHE A 30 -2.71 8.06 21.32
C PHE A 30 -1.79 8.71 22.35
N GLU A 31 -0.89 9.61 21.92
CA GLU A 31 0.01 10.33 22.82
C GLU A 31 -0.74 11.24 23.81
N ARG A 32 -1.86 11.85 23.38
CA ARG A 32 -2.73 12.61 24.31
C ARG A 32 -3.41 11.72 25.33
N MET A 33 -3.91 10.55 24.94
CA MET A 33 -4.48 9.59 25.89
C MET A 33 -3.43 9.13 26.88
N ARG A 34 -2.21 8.85 26.41
CA ARG A 34 -1.07 8.45 27.24
C ARG A 34 -0.70 9.53 28.25
N ALA A 35 -0.57 10.77 27.79
CA ALA A 35 -0.26 11.91 28.65
C ALA A 35 -1.36 12.21 29.68
N GLY A 36 -2.62 11.91 29.36
CA GLY A 36 -3.77 12.08 30.25
C GLY A 36 -4.00 10.94 31.25
N ASN A 37 -3.27 9.83 31.15
CA ASN A 37 -3.49 8.63 31.95
C ASN A 37 -2.66 8.59 33.24
N ALA A 38 -2.78 9.61 34.09
CA ALA A 38 -2.00 9.72 35.33
C ALA A 38 -2.30 8.61 36.36
N ASP A 39 -3.51 8.05 36.34
CA ASP A 39 -3.99 7.03 37.30
C ASP A 39 -3.91 5.60 36.75
N GLY A 40 -3.38 5.37 35.54
CA GLY A 40 -3.33 4.04 34.89
C GLY A 40 -4.69 3.46 34.47
N LYS A 41 -5.79 4.22 34.61
CA LYS A 41 -7.16 3.78 34.29
C LYS A 41 -7.38 3.41 32.82
N LEU A 42 -6.49 3.87 31.92
CA LEU A 42 -6.58 3.63 30.49
C LEU A 42 -5.51 2.65 29.98
N ASP A 43 -4.74 2.00 30.86
CA ASP A 43 -3.60 1.14 30.46
C ASP A 43 -4.01 0.06 29.45
N ASP A 44 -5.09 -0.68 29.72
CA ASP A 44 -5.60 -1.70 28.81
C ASP A 44 -6.03 -1.13 27.45
N ARG A 45 -6.61 0.07 27.45
CA ARG A 45 -7.05 0.75 26.22
C ARG A 45 -5.87 1.28 25.43
N LEU A 46 -4.85 1.80 26.10
CA LEU A 46 -3.60 2.22 25.48
C LEU A 46 -2.91 1.02 24.85
N ALA A 47 -2.75 -0.08 25.58
CA ALA A 47 -2.14 -1.30 25.05
C ALA A 47 -2.90 -1.84 23.82
N ALA A 48 -4.24 -1.87 23.87
CA ALA A 48 -5.05 -2.29 22.73
C ALA A 48 -4.90 -1.33 21.52
N THR A 49 -4.82 -0.03 21.76
CA THR A 49 -4.67 0.98 20.71
C THR A 49 -3.28 0.92 20.07
N GLU A 50 -2.24 0.72 20.88
CA GLU A 50 -0.85 0.54 20.43
C GLU A 50 -0.71 -0.72 19.56
N ALA A 51 -1.30 -1.83 19.99
CA ALA A 51 -1.31 -3.07 19.21
C ALA A 51 -2.02 -2.90 17.86
N ALA A 52 -3.20 -2.26 17.85
CA ALA A 52 -3.95 -2.00 16.63
C ALA A 52 -3.19 -1.07 15.66
N LEU A 53 -2.51 -0.04 16.19
CA LEU A 53 -1.70 0.87 15.38
C LEU A 53 -0.52 0.12 14.74
N ALA A 54 0.18 -0.72 15.51
CA ALA A 54 1.31 -1.50 15.02
C ALA A 54 0.89 -2.51 13.92
N GLU A 55 -0.24 -3.20 14.10
CA GLU A 55 -0.78 -4.13 13.09
C GLU A 55 -1.15 -3.40 11.80
N PHE A 56 -1.80 -2.24 11.92
CA PHE A 56 -2.17 -1.43 10.78
C PHE A 56 -0.95 -0.92 10.00
N GLU A 57 0.06 -0.40 10.70
CA GLU A 57 1.31 0.04 10.07
C GLU A 57 2.04 -1.11 9.37
N GLY A 58 2.07 -2.30 9.97
CA GLY A 58 2.63 -3.51 9.37
C GLY A 58 1.92 -3.92 8.09
N THR A 59 0.58 -3.94 8.11
CA THR A 59 -0.24 -4.28 6.93
C THR A 59 -0.03 -3.28 5.79
N ARG A 60 -0.02 -1.98 6.11
CA ARG A 60 0.24 -0.92 5.13
C ARG A 60 1.62 -1.08 4.50
N ALA A 61 2.66 -1.31 5.29
CA ALA A 61 4.01 -1.52 4.78
C ALA A 61 4.06 -2.73 3.83
N GLY A 62 3.36 -3.82 4.19
CA GLY A 62 3.19 -4.99 3.33
C GLY A 62 2.55 -4.66 1.97
N ASP A 63 1.44 -3.93 1.98
CA ASP A 63 0.72 -3.51 0.77
C ASP A 63 1.58 -2.60 -0.12
N GLU A 64 2.34 -1.67 0.47
CA GLU A 64 3.26 -0.79 -0.27
C GLU A 64 4.39 -1.59 -0.92
N ILE A 65 4.96 -2.56 -0.21
CA ILE A 65 5.97 -3.48 -0.75
C ILE A 65 5.38 -4.28 -1.90
N GLU A 66 4.19 -4.88 -1.74
CA GLU A 66 3.56 -5.68 -2.78
C GLU A 66 3.25 -4.84 -4.04
N LEU A 67 2.75 -3.62 -3.85
CA LEU A 67 2.53 -2.67 -4.93
C LEU A 67 3.84 -2.31 -5.64
N GLY A 68 4.91 -2.09 -4.88
CA GLY A 68 6.26 -1.86 -5.39
C GLY A 68 6.75 -3.01 -6.26
N LEU A 69 6.60 -4.25 -5.78
CA LEU A 69 6.94 -5.47 -6.53
C LEU A 69 6.12 -5.57 -7.82
N ARG A 70 4.80 -5.39 -7.75
CA ARG A 70 3.90 -5.42 -8.92
C ARG A 70 4.29 -4.36 -9.96
N LYS A 71 4.60 -3.14 -9.52
CA LYS A 71 5.08 -2.05 -10.40
C LYS A 71 6.44 -2.39 -11.01
N GLY A 72 7.36 -2.94 -10.22
CA GLY A 72 8.68 -3.39 -10.67
C GLY A 72 8.58 -4.47 -11.75
N SER A 73 7.79 -5.51 -11.54
CA SER A 73 7.56 -6.57 -12.53
C SER A 73 6.93 -6.03 -13.82
N LYS A 74 5.94 -5.13 -13.72
CA LYS A 74 5.33 -4.48 -14.89
C LYS A 74 6.35 -3.64 -15.67
N LEU A 75 7.19 -2.89 -14.97
CA LEU A 75 8.22 -2.07 -15.58
C LEU A 75 9.28 -2.93 -16.27
N SER A 76 9.74 -4.01 -15.62
CA SER A 76 10.70 -4.96 -16.20
C SER A 76 10.16 -5.57 -17.50
N LYS A 77 8.94 -6.12 -17.48
CA LYS A 77 8.27 -6.64 -18.70
C LYS A 77 8.12 -5.60 -19.80
N ARG A 78 7.84 -4.34 -19.44
CA ARG A 78 7.75 -3.24 -20.41
C ARG A 78 9.12 -2.91 -21.01
N ARG A 79 10.17 -2.87 -20.20
CA ARG A 79 11.55 -2.62 -20.65
C ARG A 79 12.04 -3.74 -21.56
N PHE A 80 11.81 -5.01 -21.17
CA PHE A 80 12.13 -6.17 -22.00
C PHE A 80 11.45 -6.09 -23.37
N ARG A 81 10.13 -5.87 -23.41
CA ARG A 81 9.39 -5.70 -24.69
C ARG A 81 9.91 -4.55 -25.55
N ARG A 82 10.45 -3.49 -24.95
CA ARG A 82 11.03 -2.35 -25.67
C ARG A 82 12.45 -2.61 -26.17
N ALA A 83 13.21 -3.44 -25.45
CA ALA A 83 14.58 -3.80 -25.78
C ALA A 83 14.65 -4.92 -26.83
N LEU A 84 13.58 -5.70 -27.00
CA LEU A 84 13.50 -6.70 -28.07
C LEU A 84 13.58 -6.03 -29.45
N PRO A 85 14.47 -6.48 -30.35
CA PRO A 85 14.45 -6.07 -31.74
C PRO A 85 13.07 -6.33 -32.35
N GLY A 86 12.58 -5.42 -33.20
CA GLY A 86 11.24 -5.51 -33.78
C GLY A 86 10.95 -6.83 -34.50
N GLU A 87 11.99 -7.51 -35.02
CA GLU A 87 11.87 -8.84 -35.62
C GLU A 87 11.55 -9.94 -34.60
N VAL A 88 12.16 -9.91 -33.41
CA VAL A 88 11.90 -10.91 -32.35
C VAL A 88 10.50 -10.74 -31.78
N GLY A 89 10.02 -9.49 -31.67
CA GLY A 89 8.63 -9.21 -31.28
C GLY A 89 7.60 -9.76 -32.29
N ARG A 90 7.91 -9.70 -33.59
CA ARG A 90 7.06 -10.30 -34.64
C ARG A 90 7.10 -11.83 -34.59
N ILE A 91 8.27 -12.44 -34.42
CA ILE A 91 8.41 -13.90 -34.28
C ILE A 91 7.62 -14.41 -33.07
N TYR A 92 7.73 -13.74 -31.93
CA TYR A 92 6.98 -14.09 -30.71
C TYR A 92 5.45 -13.96 -30.92
N ALA A 93 5.00 -12.88 -31.56
CA ALA A 93 3.58 -12.71 -31.90
C ALA A 93 3.08 -13.78 -32.88
N PHE A 94 3.90 -14.17 -33.86
CA PHE A 94 3.58 -15.21 -34.82
C PHE A 94 3.49 -16.59 -34.16
N MET A 95 4.39 -16.90 -33.22
CA MET A 95 4.34 -18.15 -32.46
C MET A 95 3.12 -18.24 -31.54
N ILE A 96 2.71 -17.15 -30.90
CA ILE A 96 1.45 -17.13 -30.13
C ILE A 96 0.25 -17.34 -31.04
N ALA A 97 0.23 -16.72 -32.22
CA ALA A 97 -0.87 -16.85 -33.18
C ALA A 97 -0.97 -18.27 -33.77
N HIS A 98 0.16 -18.94 -33.98
CA HIS A 98 0.20 -20.25 -34.64
C HIS A 98 0.09 -21.43 -33.66
N PHE A 99 0.75 -21.36 -32.51
CA PHE A 99 0.80 -22.46 -31.53
C PHE A 99 -0.10 -22.23 -30.30
N GLY A 100 -0.60 -21.01 -30.10
CA GLY A 100 -1.39 -20.63 -28.93
C GLY A 100 -0.52 -20.23 -27.74
N HIS A 101 -0.99 -19.27 -26.93
CA HIS A 101 -0.26 -18.70 -25.78
C HIS A 101 0.35 -19.76 -24.84
N ARG A 102 -0.32 -20.89 -24.62
CA ARG A 102 0.10 -21.90 -23.63
C ARG A 102 0.96 -23.02 -24.20
N SER A 103 1.40 -22.92 -25.47
CA SER A 103 2.18 -23.97 -26.08
C SER A 103 3.60 -24.05 -25.50
N PRO A 104 4.22 -25.24 -25.51
CA PRO A 104 5.61 -25.43 -25.07
C PRO A 104 6.59 -24.50 -25.77
N GLN A 105 6.38 -24.29 -27.08
CA GLN A 105 7.27 -23.49 -27.92
C GLN A 105 7.25 -21.99 -27.55
N VAL A 106 6.14 -21.47 -27.04
CA VAL A 106 6.03 -20.08 -26.56
C VAL A 106 6.62 -19.92 -25.15
N ARG A 107 6.67 -21.00 -24.36
CA ARG A 107 7.21 -21.02 -22.99
C ARG A 107 8.74 -20.97 -22.93
N GLU A 108 9.43 -21.48 -23.94
CA GLU A 108 10.89 -21.49 -23.99
C GLU A 108 11.50 -20.14 -24.42
N LEU A 109 10.68 -19.21 -24.93
CA LEU A 109 11.11 -17.91 -25.47
C LEU A 109 10.89 -16.72 -24.52
N GLY A 110 10.22 -16.91 -23.37
CA GLY A 110 9.87 -15.85 -22.42
C GLY A 110 10.30 -16.19 -21.00
#